data_AF-A0A0A9Z9V6-F1
#
_entry.id   AF-A0A0A9Z9V6-F1
#
_cell.length_a   1.000
_cell.length_b   1.000
_cell.length_c   1.000
_cell.angle_alpha   90.00
_cell.angle_beta   90.00
_cell.angle_gamma   90.00
#
_symmetry.space_group_name_H-M   'P 1'
#
loop_
_entity.id
_entity.type
_entity.pdbx_description
1 polymer ?
#
loop_
_entity_poly.entity_id
_entity_poly.type
_entity_poly.pdbx_seq_one_letter_code
_entity_poly.pdbx_strand_id
1 'polypeptide(L)'
;IGRAKSGGSSTNLRQLFDTLEARLMGLESLGVTAERFACLLLPLVESTLPEPVLIQWERSRSVRNADSSLLDSNNEMEEFRAFLRKEVASNERVEQAKGGFFQDKSAGEIKPLNKKPFQAQKIATATDLVSMEEMG
;
A
#
# COMPACT_ATOMS: atom_id res chain seq x y z
N ILE A 1 33.99 12.19 -18.63
CA ILE A 1 32.52 12.40 -18.67
C ILE A 1 31.87 11.03 -18.64
N GLY A 2 30.92 10.81 -17.73
CA GLY A 2 29.96 9.72 -17.84
C GLY A 2 29.96 8.69 -16.71
N ARG A 3 29.26 9.01 -15.61
CA ARG A 3 28.25 8.09 -15.05
C ARG A 3 27.31 8.84 -14.11
N ALA A 4 26.25 9.38 -14.70
CA ALA A 4 25.03 9.66 -13.96
C ALA A 4 24.19 8.37 -13.94
N LYS A 5 23.99 7.80 -12.75
CA LYS A 5 22.83 6.99 -12.39
C LYS A 5 22.48 7.25 -10.93
N SER A 6 21.99 8.44 -10.63
CA SER A 6 21.14 8.66 -9.44
C SER A 6 19.69 8.58 -9.89
N GLY A 7 19.27 7.39 -10.32
CA GLY A 7 17.87 7.08 -10.61
C GLY A 7 17.30 6.33 -9.42
N GLY A 8 16.64 7.06 -8.51
CA GLY A 8 15.67 6.57 -7.53
C GLY A 8 16.05 5.32 -6.75
N SER A 9 16.54 5.51 -5.52
CA SER A 9 16.59 4.53 -4.45
C SER A 9 15.19 4.13 -3.94
N SER A 10 14.26 3.77 -4.84
CA SER A 10 13.00 3.10 -4.47
C SER A 10 13.30 1.62 -4.38
N THR A 11 13.91 1.18 -3.28
CA THR A 11 13.95 -0.25 -2.96
C THR A 11 12.51 -0.75 -2.97
N ASN A 12 12.22 -1.76 -3.79
CA ASN A 12 10.89 -2.40 -3.79
C ASN A 12 10.61 -2.84 -2.35
N LEU A 13 9.56 -2.32 -1.74
CA LEU A 13 9.22 -2.60 -0.34
C LEU A 13 9.17 -4.11 -0.07
N ARG A 14 8.74 -4.88 -1.08
CA ARG A 14 8.78 -6.33 -1.08
C ARG A 14 10.18 -6.93 -0.93
N GLN A 15 11.16 -6.47 -1.71
CA GLN A 15 12.53 -6.99 -1.60
C GLN A 15 13.14 -6.71 -0.23
N LEU A 16 12.83 -5.55 0.35
CA LEU A 16 13.23 -5.21 1.70
C LEU A 16 12.61 -6.17 2.71
N PHE A 17 11.30 -6.40 2.61
CA PHE A 17 10.57 -7.34 3.46
C PHE A 17 11.11 -8.78 3.33
N ASP A 18 11.32 -9.28 2.11
CA ASP A 18 11.84 -10.63 1.87
C ASP A 18 13.25 -10.80 2.49
N THR A 19 14.11 -9.79 2.37
CA THR A 19 15.44 -9.78 2.99
C THR A 19 15.34 -9.78 4.52
N LEU A 20 14.39 -9.04 5.06
CA LEU A 20 14.16 -8.93 6.49
C LEU A 20 13.66 -10.26 7.08
N GLU A 21 12.66 -10.86 6.45
CA GLU A 21 12.13 -12.19 6.81
C GLU A 21 13.22 -13.26 6.73
N ALA A 22 14.03 -13.28 5.67
CA ALA A 22 15.13 -14.25 5.54
C ALA A 22 16.16 -14.12 6.68
N ARG A 23 16.48 -12.88 7.10
CA ARG A 23 17.39 -12.64 8.23
C ARG A 23 16.76 -13.08 9.55
N LEU A 24 15.48 -12.78 9.76
CA LEU A 24 14.77 -13.20 10.97
C LEU A 24 14.65 -14.74 11.06
N MET A 25 14.33 -15.41 9.95
CA MET A 25 14.28 -16.88 9.89
C MET A 25 15.67 -17.51 10.15
N GLY A 26 16.74 -16.87 9.67
CA GLY A 26 18.11 -17.28 9.98
C GLY A 26 18.41 -17.19 11.48
N LEU A 27 17.93 -16.15 12.16
CA LEU A 27 18.06 -16.01 13.62
C LEU A 27 17.23 -17.06 14.37
N GLU A 28 16.00 -17.32 13.93
CA GLU A 28 15.14 -18.37 14.52
C GLU A 28 15.78 -19.76 14.40
N SER A 29 16.42 -20.06 13.27
CA SER A 29 17.18 -21.30 13.08
C SER A 29 18.36 -21.45 14.04
N LEU A 30 18.89 -20.34 14.58
CA LEU A 30 19.95 -20.33 15.59
C LEU A 30 19.40 -20.40 17.03
N GLY A 31 18.08 -20.56 17.20
CA GLY A 31 17.41 -20.60 18.49
C GLY A 31 17.09 -19.22 19.07
N VAL A 32 17.25 -18.14 18.28
CA VAL A 32 16.87 -16.78 18.65
C VAL A 32 15.43 -16.57 18.21
N THR A 33 14.47 -16.81 19.10
CA THR A 33 13.05 -16.62 18.78
C THR A 33 12.71 -15.13 18.70
N ALA A 34 12.08 -14.71 17.60
CA ALA A 34 11.85 -13.30 17.33
C ALA A 34 10.96 -12.61 18.40
N GLU A 35 10.11 -13.36 19.10
CA GLU A 35 9.31 -12.87 20.23
C GLU A 35 10.17 -12.53 21.46
N ARG A 36 11.17 -13.36 21.79
CA ARG A 36 12.03 -13.15 22.98
C ARG A 36 12.99 -11.98 22.79
N PHE A 37 13.35 -11.70 21.54
CA PHE A 37 14.30 -10.65 21.17
C PHE A 37 13.61 -9.45 20.49
N ALA A 38 12.29 -9.37 20.52
CA ALA A 38 11.51 -8.33 19.84
C ALA A 38 11.99 -6.92 20.22
N CYS A 39 12.22 -6.67 21.51
CA CYS A 39 12.70 -5.36 22.01
C CYS A 39 14.09 -4.94 21.48
N LEU A 40 14.92 -5.91 21.06
CA LEU A 40 16.24 -5.65 20.46
C LEU A 40 16.17 -5.62 18.93
N LEU A 41 15.32 -6.46 18.33
CA LEU A 41 15.19 -6.60 16.89
C LEU A 41 14.35 -5.48 16.27
N LEU A 42 13.26 -5.07 16.91
CA LEU A 42 12.35 -4.05 16.39
C LEU A 42 13.05 -2.73 16.10
N PRO A 43 13.86 -2.12 16.99
CA PRO A 43 14.57 -0.88 16.67
C PRO A 43 15.51 -1.01 15.46
N LEU A 44 16.17 -2.17 15.32
CA LEU A 44 17.05 -2.45 14.19
C LEU A 44 16.25 -2.57 12.89
N VAL A 45 15.16 -3.32 12.94
CA VAL A 45 14.27 -3.57 11.82
C VAL A 45 13.58 -2.28 11.37
N GLU A 46 13.08 -1.49 12.31
CA GLU A 46 12.49 -0.16 12.07
C GLU A 46 13.49 0.78 11.39
N SER A 47 14.78 0.74 11.77
CA SER A 47 15.82 1.56 11.14
C SER A 47 16.06 1.23 9.66
N THR A 48 15.66 0.03 9.21
CA THR A 48 15.82 -0.39 7.81
C THR A 48 14.63 -0.02 6.93
N LEU A 49 13.51 0.41 7.52
CA LEU A 49 12.28 0.72 6.79
C LEU A 49 12.31 2.16 6.24
N PRO A 50 11.66 2.41 5.08
CA PRO A 50 11.38 3.77 4.64
C PRO A 50 10.47 4.51 5.63
N GLU A 51 10.72 5.80 5.83
CA GLU A 51 9.93 6.71 6.68
C GLU A 51 8.40 6.58 6.52
N PRO A 52 7.80 6.55 5.31
CA PRO A 52 6.34 6.45 5.19
C PRO A 52 5.77 5.15 5.77
N VAL A 53 6.51 4.04 5.69
CA VAL A 53 6.10 2.74 6.24
C VAL A 53 6.20 2.77 7.76
N LEU A 54 7.26 3.39 8.30
CA LEU A 54 7.45 3.57 9.74
C LEU A 54 6.32 4.41 10.37
N ILE A 55 5.95 5.52 9.74
CA ILE A 55 4.83 6.36 10.20
C ILE A 55 3.53 5.55 10.26
N GLN A 56 3.28 4.72 9.25
CA GLN A 56 2.06 3.91 9.19
C GLN A 56 2.07 2.78 10.22
N TRP A 57 3.25 2.21 10.52
CA TRP A 57 3.44 1.27 11.61
C TRP A 57 3.14 1.92 12.96
N GLU A 58 3.74 3.07 13.26
CA GLU A 58 3.52 3.80 14.52
C GLU A 58 2.06 4.17 14.74
N ARG A 59 1.37 4.62 13.69
CA ARG A 59 -0.09 4.87 13.74
C ARG A 59 -0.86 3.59 14.08
N SER A 60 -0.51 2.49 13.44
CA SER A 60 -1.14 1.19 13.68
C SER A 60 -0.88 0.70 15.10
N ARG A 61 0.34 0.90 15.63
CA ARG A 61 0.75 0.56 16.99
C ARG A 61 0.01 1.43 18.02
N SER A 62 -0.10 2.74 17.79
CA SER A 62 -0.79 3.67 18.68
C SER A 62 -2.28 3.39 18.82
N VAL A 63 -2.97 3.01 17.73
CA VAL A 63 -4.40 2.62 17.80
C VAL A 63 -4.59 1.35 18.63
N ARG A 64 -3.68 0.37 18.51
CA ARG A 64 -3.76 -0.88 19.30
C ARG A 64 -3.55 -0.64 20.79
N ASN A 65 -2.58 0.21 21.15
CA ASN A 65 -2.32 0.55 22.55
C ASN A 65 -3.49 1.29 23.21
N ALA A 66 -4.39 1.90 22.43
CA ALA A 66 -5.60 2.54 22.93
C ALA A 66 -6.79 1.57 23.10
N ASP A 67 -6.80 0.45 22.38
CA ASP A 67 -7.89 -0.54 22.34
C ASP A 67 -7.64 -1.71 23.31
N SER A 68 -6.38 -2.16 23.48
CA SER A 68 -6.05 -3.29 24.35
C SER A 68 -5.42 -2.88 25.68
N SER A 69 -6.07 -3.25 26.78
CA SER A 69 -5.59 -3.15 28.17
C SER A 69 -4.52 -4.21 28.53
N LEU A 70 -4.24 -5.18 27.64
CA LEU A 70 -3.27 -6.23 27.90
C LEU A 70 -2.25 -6.30 26.75
N LEU A 71 -1.09 -5.77 27.09
CA LEU A 71 0.16 -5.83 26.35
C LEU A 71 0.66 -7.28 26.39
N ASP A 72 0.17 -8.13 25.49
CA ASP A 72 0.89 -9.35 25.17
C ASP A 72 2.08 -8.98 24.30
N SER A 73 3.12 -8.39 24.93
CA SER A 73 4.40 -8.03 24.32
C SER A 73 5.04 -9.17 23.53
N ASN A 74 4.60 -10.41 23.78
CA ASN A 74 5.01 -11.60 23.04
C ASN A 74 4.58 -11.57 21.57
N ASN A 75 3.52 -10.83 21.20
CA ASN A 75 3.00 -10.83 19.83
C ASN A 75 3.49 -9.64 18.97
N GLU A 76 4.25 -8.70 19.54
CA GLU A 76 4.60 -7.44 18.85
C GLU A 76 5.37 -7.69 17.54
N MET A 77 6.27 -8.67 17.54
CA MET A 77 7.05 -9.03 16.36
C MET A 77 6.18 -9.66 15.26
N GLU A 78 5.26 -10.56 15.63
CA GLU A 78 4.33 -11.15 14.67
C GLU A 78 3.34 -10.11 14.12
N GLU A 79 2.90 -9.17 14.94
CA GLU A 79 2.09 -8.03 14.48
C GLU A 79 2.84 -7.16 13.49
N PHE A 80 4.11 -6.88 13.76
CA PHE A 80 4.97 -6.13 12.85
C PHE A 80 5.15 -6.86 11.52
N ARG A 81 5.38 -8.18 11.54
CA ARG A 81 5.44 -9.01 10.32
C ARG A 81 4.13 -8.97 9.55
N ALA A 82 3.00 -9.12 10.23
CA ALA A 82 1.67 -9.04 9.63
C ALA A 82 1.40 -7.66 9.01
N PHE A 83 1.81 -6.59 9.69
CA PHE A 83 1.74 -5.24 9.17
C PHE A 83 2.55 -5.08 7.89
N LEU A 84 3.80 -5.52 7.85
CA LEU A 84 4.64 -5.40 6.66
C LEU A 84 4.08 -6.19 5.47
N ARG A 85 3.57 -7.40 5.68
CA ARG A 85 2.90 -8.17 4.62
C ARG A 85 1.71 -7.41 4.04
N LYS A 86 0.91 -6.78 4.91
CA LYS A 86 -0.24 -5.96 4.49
C LYS A 86 0.20 -4.72 3.72
N GLU A 87 1.25 -4.04 4.17
CA GLU A 87 1.77 -2.84 3.53
C GLU A 87 2.37 -3.15 2.15
N VAL A 88 3.12 -4.26 2.01
CA VAL A 88 3.62 -4.75 0.72
C VAL A 88 2.46 -5.00 -0.24
N ALA A 89 1.43 -5.74 0.18
CA ALA A 89 0.26 -6.02 -0.65
C ALA A 89 -0.55 -4.75 -0.99
N SER A 90 -0.56 -3.75 -0.09
CA SER A 90 -1.17 -2.45 -0.35
C SER A 90 -0.39 -1.66 -1.39
N ASN A 91 0.94 -1.61 -1.26
CA ASN A 91 1.82 -0.94 -2.21
C ASN A 91 1.70 -1.55 -3.60
N GLU A 92 1.70 -2.88 -3.72
CA GLU A 92 1.51 -3.58 -5.00
C GLU A 92 0.14 -3.24 -5.63
N ARG A 93 -0.95 -3.20 -4.84
CA ARG A 93 -2.27 -2.77 -5.33
C ARG A 93 -2.30 -1.33 -5.82
N VAL A 94 -1.62 -0.43 -5.10
CA VAL A 94 -1.49 0.98 -5.50
C VAL A 94 -0.68 1.11 -6.78
N GLU A 95 0.41 0.36 -6.92
CA GLU A 95 1.21 0.32 -8.14
C GLU A 95 0.42 -0.23 -9.33
N GLN A 96 -0.37 -1.28 -9.14
CA GLN A 96 -1.29 -1.81 -10.16
C GLN A 96 -2.33 -0.77 -10.58
N ALA A 97 -2.95 -0.07 -9.63
CA ALA A 97 -3.92 0.99 -9.92
C ALA A 97 -3.27 2.16 -10.70
N LYS A 98 -2.05 2.55 -10.33
CA LYS A 98 -1.26 3.56 -11.04
C LYS A 98 -0.82 3.10 -12.44
N GLY A 99 -0.63 1.79 -12.62
CA GLY A 99 -0.34 1.18 -13.91
C GLY A 99 -1.43 1.41 -14.97
N GLY A 100 -2.66 1.73 -14.54
CA GLY A 100 -3.78 2.02 -15.42
C GLY A 100 -4.36 0.76 -16.07
N PHE A 101 -5.69 0.70 -16.17
CA PHE A 101 -6.44 -0.38 -16.83
C PHE A 101 -6.13 -0.51 -18.35
N PHE A 102 -5.39 0.45 -18.91
CA PHE A 102 -5.06 0.55 -20.33
C PHE A 102 -3.53 0.54 -20.54
N GLN A 103 -2.86 -0.57 -20.20
CA GLN A 103 -1.55 -0.84 -20.78
C GLN A 103 -1.71 -1.75 -21.98
N ASP A 104 -2.31 -1.22 -23.04
CA ASP A 104 -2.26 -1.87 -24.34
C ASP A 104 -0.85 -1.67 -24.90
N LYS A 105 0.03 -2.66 -24.64
CA LYS A 105 1.31 -2.78 -25.35
C LYS A 105 1.11 -3.38 -26.74
N SER A 106 0.02 -3.03 -27.42
CA SER A 106 -0.09 -3.18 -28.86
C SER A 106 -0.06 -1.78 -29.47
N ALA A 107 1.05 -1.48 -30.13
CA ALA A 107 1.12 -0.42 -31.12
C ALA A 107 0.24 -0.84 -32.31
N GLY A 108 -1.08 -0.76 -32.13
CA GLY A 108 -2.08 -0.78 -33.17
C GLY A 108 -2.58 0.65 -33.34
N GLU A 109 -2.23 1.26 -34.48
CA GLU A 109 -2.71 2.55 -34.95
C GLU A 109 -4.21 2.75 -34.69
N ILE A 110 -4.58 3.49 -33.64
CA ILE A 110 -5.97 3.92 -33.45
C ILE A 110 -6.20 5.11 -34.40
N LYS A 111 -6.76 4.81 -35.57
CA LYS A 111 -7.30 5.82 -36.49
C LYS A 111 -8.32 6.67 -35.73
N PRO A 112 -8.30 8.01 -35.84
CA PRO A 112 -9.23 8.86 -35.12
C PRO A 112 -10.66 8.52 -35.56
N LEU A 113 -11.47 8.06 -34.60
CA LEU A 113 -12.88 7.80 -34.81
C LEU A 113 -13.57 9.09 -35.23
N ASN A 114 -14.15 9.05 -36.42
CA ASN A 114 -14.87 10.12 -37.08
C ASN A 114 -15.91 10.75 -36.12
N LYS A 115 -15.72 12.04 -35.80
CA LYS A 115 -16.61 12.82 -34.95
C LYS A 115 -17.95 13.01 -35.67
N LYS A 116 -18.94 12.16 -35.39
CA LYS A 116 -20.34 12.55 -35.61
C LYS A 116 -20.75 13.48 -34.45
N PRO A 117 -21.33 14.66 -34.72
CA PRO A 117 -21.79 15.55 -33.67
C PRO A 117 -22.86 14.84 -32.85
N PHE A 118 -22.62 14.71 -31.55
CA PHE A 118 -23.59 14.22 -30.59
C PHE A 118 -24.77 15.20 -30.58
N GLN A 119 -25.91 14.78 -31.12
CA GLN A 119 -27.14 15.54 -30.93
C GLN A 119 -27.55 15.40 -29.46
N ALA A 120 -27.46 16.50 -28.73
CA ALA A 120 -27.93 16.58 -27.37
C ALA A 120 -29.44 16.33 -27.34
N GLN A 121 -29.85 15.10 -27.02
CA GLN A 121 -31.21 14.86 -26.57
C GLN A 121 -31.33 15.46 -25.16
N LYS A 122 -32.30 16.37 -24.98
CA LYS A 122 -32.73 16.87 -23.68
C LYS A 122 -33.20 15.67 -22.84
N ILE A 123 -32.30 15.15 -22.02
CA ILE A 123 -32.65 14.29 -20.90
C ILE A 123 -33.09 15.20 -19.76
N ALA A 124 -34.24 14.85 -19.15
CA ALA A 124 -34.76 15.53 -17.98
C ALA A 124 -33.69 15.49 -16.88
N THR A 125 -33.10 16.66 -16.60
CA THR A 125 -32.22 16.87 -15.47
C THR A 125 -33.03 16.67 -14.19
N ALA A 126 -32.44 16.01 -13.18
CA ALA A 126 -33.08 15.58 -11.94
C ALA A 126 -33.84 16.66 -11.12
N THR A 127 -33.77 17.92 -11.54
CA THR A 127 -34.63 19.01 -11.06
C THR A 127 -36.11 18.84 -11.40
N ASP A 128 -36.46 18.04 -12.41
CA ASP A 128 -37.87 17.82 -12.83
C ASP A 128 -38.66 16.91 -11.87
N LEU A 129 -37.99 16.21 -10.94
CA LEU A 129 -38.65 15.35 -9.94
C LEU A 129 -39.18 16.13 -8.73
N VAL A 130 -38.76 17.39 -8.53
CA VAL A 130 -39.15 18.20 -7.36
C VAL A 130 -40.46 18.96 -7.59
N SER A 131 -40.97 19.02 -8.83
CA SER A 131 -42.16 19.81 -9.18
C SER A 131 -43.49 19.04 -9.13
N MET A 132 -43.49 17.76 -8.74
CA MET A 132 -44.73 16.97 -8.59
C MET A 132 -45.22 16.83 -7.14
N GLU A 133 -44.48 17.33 -6.14
CA GLU A 133 -44.83 17.15 -4.72
C GLU A 133 -45.69 18.29 -4.13
N GLU A 134 -46.03 19.32 -4.92
CA GLU A 134 -46.91 20.41 -4.48
C GLU A 134 -48.32 20.30 -5.12
N MET A 135 -48.89 19.10 -5.10
CA MET A 135 -50.34 18.93 -5.28
C MET A 135 -50.82 17.65 -4.57
N GLY A 136 -50.99 17.76 -3.26
CA GLY A 136 -51.62 16.76 -2.40
C GLY A 136 -52.18 17.42 -1.15
#